data_AF-A0A0N4ZKR8-F1
#
_entry.id   AF-A0A0N4ZKR8-F1
#
_cell.length_a   1.000
_cell.length_b   1.000
_cell.length_c   1.000
_cell.angle_alpha   90.00
_cell.angle_beta   90.00
_cell.angle_gamma   90.00
#
_symmetry.space_group_name_H-M   'P 1'
#
loop_
_entity.id
_entity.type
_entity.pdbx_description
1 polymer ?
#
loop_
_entity_poly.entity_id
_entity_poly.type
_entity_poly.pdbx_seq_one_letter_code
_entity_poly.pdbx_strand_id
1 'polypeptide(L)'
;MIKKIKFNNFSTLLLFGMICLPLFETALYFKRYDFERNLHKRQTVVSSNANATGQGDKVNTTAEAEHYKNSEGIIGVNTSSSGDATGAGQTGTNNQAYGSVGNKEIGAVGNSGAVGSNSESHSQINAGIHGDKWSVDSIQQAKGQGVGDTGAASNGVIEMNNGSMASPYNSNNTQATAGATGSLSSSSEIVSSQVLTWDAILLQLVGSAVAQGLYNAQANVDLGAGNALNGMEINGIVSGDNSDGGLVNAQVNGNGIMNNSNHDLLGNMYGSVNGTGNSNLVGASNLQSNSSGVINSVQSFGDAKVNSDGQNQITLNSNTNTTNAQNTPGSYGNMIVNSTANGSNTNMTLSGGLKGQTGADTVLGIGDGNILSQGSNQTNSSMLVQSNLNPQGDASLIVNSDGQALSSSGKEGTLNMVANGNVSNSDGVLNLGTASGSGTGMGDKVNVTGNNFLNINTAGASGNSYMGGNPSEQSAQGIVSASGDQSKVNSYSVVTSNNGVQSLVNQQTASSSGKGSSSASASNSAILKK
;
A
#
# COMPACT_ATOMS: atom_id res chain seq x y z
N MET A 1 61.28 18.39 -14.63
CA MET A 1 59.93 18.05 -15.13
C MET A 1 59.38 16.92 -14.27
N ILE A 2 58.10 16.96 -13.88
CA ILE A 2 57.41 16.03 -12.95
C ILE A 2 57.92 16.11 -11.48
N LYS A 3 57.01 16.51 -10.57
CA LYS A 3 57.25 16.62 -9.11
C LYS A 3 56.93 15.31 -8.39
N LYS A 4 57.71 14.98 -7.36
CA LYS A 4 57.26 14.09 -6.26
C LYS A 4 56.24 14.83 -5.40
N ILE A 5 55.16 14.14 -5.01
CA ILE A 5 54.38 14.46 -3.81
C ILE A 5 54.30 13.18 -2.98
N LYS A 6 54.76 13.26 -1.73
CA LYS A 6 54.37 12.31 -0.67
C LYS A 6 53.08 12.85 -0.05
N PHE A 7 52.12 11.99 0.23
CA PHE A 7 51.25 12.17 1.39
C PHE A 7 51.04 10.81 2.06
N ASN A 8 51.05 10.82 3.38
CA ASN A 8 50.75 9.70 4.25
C ASN A 8 49.94 10.24 5.44
N ASN A 9 49.32 9.33 6.19
CA ASN A 9 48.38 9.53 7.30
C ASN A 9 46.92 9.66 6.78
N PHE A 10 46.01 8.68 6.99
CA PHE A 10 45.53 8.04 8.23
C PHE A 10 44.47 8.92 8.93
N SER A 11 43.31 8.32 9.24
CA SER A 11 42.11 8.92 9.85
C SER A 11 41.08 9.61 8.93
N THR A 12 40.31 8.80 8.19
CA THR A 12 38.87 9.02 7.96
C THR A 12 38.12 7.71 8.20
N LEU A 13 37.99 7.37 9.48
CA LEU A 13 37.16 6.28 9.98
C LEU A 13 35.69 6.74 10.02
N LEU A 14 34.74 5.84 9.74
CA LEU A 14 33.30 5.95 10.05
C LEU A 14 32.54 7.16 9.45
N LEU A 15 31.83 6.96 8.32
CA LEU A 15 30.35 7.09 8.24
C LEU A 15 29.79 6.71 6.85
N PHE A 16 28.60 6.08 6.86
CA PHE A 16 27.69 5.76 5.74
C PHE A 16 28.20 4.84 4.59
N GLY A 17 27.45 3.75 4.34
CA GLY A 17 27.63 2.93 3.14
C GLY A 17 27.17 1.47 3.20
N MET A 18 26.81 0.91 4.37
CA MET A 18 26.26 -0.46 4.47
C MET A 18 24.79 -0.53 4.06
N ILE A 19 24.49 -0.41 2.77
CA ILE A 19 23.23 -0.86 2.16
C ILE A 19 23.58 -1.56 0.84
N CYS A 20 22.85 -2.63 0.50
CA CYS A 20 23.11 -3.58 -0.60
C CYS A 20 24.23 -4.61 -0.32
N LEU A 21 23.99 -5.51 0.64
CA LEU A 21 24.53 -6.87 0.60
C LEU A 21 23.69 -7.74 -0.35
N PRO A 22 24.26 -8.19 -1.46
CA PRO A 22 24.04 -9.55 -1.95
C PRO A 22 25.37 -10.33 -1.98
N LEU A 23 25.31 -11.61 -2.38
CA LEU A 23 26.42 -12.54 -2.53
C LEU A 23 26.91 -13.20 -1.23
N PHE A 24 26.06 -14.06 -0.68
CA PHE A 24 26.56 -15.30 -0.06
C PHE A 24 27.46 -16.04 -1.06
N GLU A 25 28.64 -16.49 -0.62
CA GLU A 25 29.56 -17.30 -1.43
C GLU A 25 29.01 -18.72 -1.65
N THR A 26 28.31 -18.96 -2.77
CA THR A 26 28.01 -20.32 -3.23
C THR A 26 29.12 -20.84 -4.15
N ALA A 27 30.20 -21.34 -3.55
CA ALA A 27 31.32 -21.97 -4.27
C ALA A 27 31.40 -23.49 -4.02
N LEU A 28 30.34 -24.24 -4.39
CA LEU A 28 30.39 -25.71 -4.50
C LEU A 28 30.02 -26.14 -5.93
N TYR A 29 31.02 -26.07 -6.80
CA TYR A 29 30.90 -26.25 -8.25
C TYR A 29 31.11 -27.71 -8.65
N PHE A 30 30.07 -28.56 -8.54
CA PHE A 30 30.11 -29.93 -9.05
C PHE A 30 29.92 -29.97 -10.57
N LYS A 31 31.04 -29.86 -11.29
CA LYS A 31 31.12 -30.03 -12.74
C LYS A 31 30.84 -31.50 -13.09
N ARG A 32 29.65 -31.80 -13.62
CA ARG A 32 29.26 -33.16 -14.05
C ARG A 32 29.14 -33.19 -15.58
N TYR A 33 30.19 -33.67 -16.24
CA TYR A 33 30.16 -34.06 -17.64
C TYR A 33 30.46 -35.56 -17.76
N ASP A 34 29.91 -36.15 -18.82
CA ASP A 34 30.10 -37.52 -19.29
C ASP A 34 29.65 -38.67 -18.38
N PHE A 35 28.42 -39.15 -18.63
CA PHE A 35 28.23 -40.54 -19.06
C PHE A 35 26.83 -40.71 -19.69
N GLU A 36 26.75 -40.80 -21.02
CA GLU A 36 25.56 -41.34 -21.67
C GLU A 36 25.44 -42.84 -21.35
N ARG A 37 24.51 -43.17 -20.48
CA ARG A 37 23.95 -44.52 -20.39
C ARG A 37 22.46 -44.40 -20.15
N ASN A 38 21.66 -45.00 -21.03
CA ASN A 38 20.24 -45.23 -20.82
C ASN A 38 20.02 -46.24 -19.68
N LEU A 39 20.21 -45.77 -18.45
CA LEU A 39 19.74 -46.41 -17.24
C LEU A 39 18.29 -46.00 -17.04
N HIS A 40 17.36 -46.94 -17.20
CA HIS A 40 16.00 -46.74 -16.68
C HIS A 40 16.11 -46.41 -15.18
N LYS A 41 15.58 -45.26 -14.74
CA LYS A 41 15.53 -44.84 -13.33
C LYS A 41 14.71 -45.86 -12.51
N ARG A 42 15.40 -46.89 -12.01
CA ARG A 42 14.91 -47.87 -11.02
C ARG A 42 15.46 -47.59 -9.62
N GLN A 43 16.12 -46.46 -9.42
CA GLN A 43 16.61 -46.03 -8.11
C GLN A 43 15.64 -45.00 -7.53
N THR A 44 15.10 -45.34 -6.36
CA THR A 44 14.44 -44.40 -5.45
C THR A 44 15.53 -43.57 -4.79
N VAL A 45 15.38 -42.25 -4.72
CA VAL A 45 16.35 -41.33 -4.08
C VAL A 45 15.59 -40.41 -3.14
N VAL A 46 16.15 -40.17 -1.95
CA VAL A 46 15.61 -39.22 -0.97
C VAL A 46 16.75 -38.43 -0.35
N SER A 47 16.51 -37.17 -0.02
CA SER A 47 17.42 -36.33 0.76
C SER A 47 16.65 -35.19 1.42
N SER A 48 17.12 -34.74 2.57
CA SER A 48 16.70 -33.50 3.23
C SER A 48 17.92 -32.77 3.77
N ASN A 49 17.80 -31.47 3.96
CA ASN A 49 18.83 -30.62 4.54
C ASN A 49 18.17 -29.46 5.28
N ALA A 50 18.50 -29.31 6.57
CA ALA A 50 18.01 -28.24 7.43
C ALA A 50 19.19 -27.44 7.99
N ASN A 51 19.20 -26.14 7.76
CA ASN A 51 20.19 -25.22 8.32
C ASN A 51 19.48 -24.03 8.98
N ALA A 52 20.01 -23.54 10.09
CA ALA A 52 19.48 -22.38 10.79
C ALA A 52 20.62 -21.59 11.44
N THR A 53 20.45 -20.27 11.51
CA THR A 53 21.45 -19.33 12.02
C THR A 53 20.76 -18.25 12.84
N GLY A 54 21.36 -17.89 13.98
CA GLY A 54 20.85 -16.83 14.85
C GLY A 54 21.99 -16.17 15.59
N GLN A 55 21.98 -14.84 15.64
CA GLN A 55 22.96 -14.08 16.42
C GLN A 55 22.40 -13.90 17.85
N GLY A 56 22.89 -14.72 18.79
CA GLY A 56 22.66 -14.49 20.21
C GLY A 56 21.39 -15.09 20.84
N ASP A 57 20.79 -16.15 20.27
CA ASP A 57 20.37 -17.35 21.04
C ASP A 57 19.76 -18.46 20.14
N LYS A 58 18.91 -19.34 20.72
CA LYS A 58 18.48 -20.68 20.28
C LYS A 58 18.34 -20.89 18.77
N VAL A 59 19.01 -21.94 18.31
CA VAL A 59 18.95 -22.47 16.94
C VAL A 59 18.70 -23.97 17.00
N ASN A 60 17.61 -24.43 16.38
CA ASN A 60 17.23 -25.84 16.24
C ASN A 60 17.10 -26.21 14.76
N THR A 61 17.56 -27.40 14.37
CA THR A 61 17.30 -27.99 13.05
C THR A 61 17.00 -29.48 13.17
N THR A 62 16.17 -29.98 12.25
CA THR A 62 15.86 -31.41 12.08
C THR A 62 15.68 -31.69 10.59
N ALA A 63 16.28 -32.76 10.09
CA ALA A 63 16.09 -33.24 8.72
C ALA A 63 15.98 -34.76 8.72
N GLU A 64 14.90 -35.29 8.14
CA GLU A 64 14.64 -36.74 8.07
C GLU A 64 14.40 -37.14 6.62
N ALA A 65 14.80 -38.36 6.25
CA ALA A 65 14.76 -38.84 4.88
C ALA A 65 14.58 -40.37 4.87
N GLU A 66 13.40 -40.84 4.50
CA GLU A 66 12.98 -42.23 4.62
C GLU A 66 12.60 -42.85 3.27
N HIS A 67 12.98 -44.10 3.08
CA HIS A 67 12.41 -45.00 2.07
C HIS A 67 11.61 -46.08 2.78
N TYR A 68 10.42 -46.39 2.28
CA TYR A 68 9.60 -47.48 2.83
C TYR A 68 8.92 -48.29 1.73
N LYS A 69 8.46 -49.48 2.11
CA LYS A 69 7.63 -50.35 1.28
C LYS A 69 6.43 -50.80 2.12
N ASN A 70 5.21 -50.49 1.68
CA ASN A 70 4.00 -50.86 2.42
C ASN A 70 3.66 -52.36 2.27
N SER A 71 2.63 -52.82 2.98
CA SER A 71 2.12 -54.21 2.93
C SER A 71 1.62 -54.63 1.54
N GLU A 72 1.21 -53.68 0.70
CA GLU A 72 0.79 -53.89 -0.70
C GLU A 72 1.99 -53.95 -1.66
N GLY A 73 3.19 -53.67 -1.17
CA GLY A 73 4.44 -53.70 -1.93
C GLY A 73 4.79 -52.40 -2.67
N ILE A 74 4.01 -51.33 -2.48
CA ILE A 74 4.25 -49.99 -3.01
C ILE A 74 5.48 -49.41 -2.32
N ILE A 75 6.44 -48.91 -3.12
CA ILE A 75 7.61 -48.16 -2.64
C ILE A 75 7.22 -46.69 -2.50
N GLY A 76 7.59 -46.07 -1.39
CA GLY A 76 7.39 -44.65 -1.15
C GLY A 76 8.62 -43.98 -0.53
N VAL A 77 8.61 -42.65 -0.54
CA VAL A 77 9.57 -41.80 0.16
C VAL A 77 8.85 -40.79 1.03
N ASN A 78 9.47 -40.45 2.15
CA ASN A 78 9.08 -39.34 3.02
C ASN A 78 10.34 -38.53 3.35
N THR A 79 10.24 -37.22 3.34
CA THR A 79 11.38 -36.32 3.59
C THR A 79 10.89 -35.07 4.30
N SER A 80 11.52 -34.74 5.41
CA SER A 80 11.16 -33.60 6.26
C SER A 80 12.38 -32.73 6.52
N SER A 81 12.16 -31.43 6.68
CA SER A 81 13.21 -30.46 7.02
C SER A 81 12.58 -29.34 7.84
N SER A 82 13.11 -29.07 9.02
CA SER A 82 12.60 -28.06 9.94
C SER A 82 13.75 -27.27 10.57
N GLY A 83 13.52 -25.96 10.74
CA GLY A 83 14.46 -25.01 11.32
C GLY A 83 13.73 -23.99 12.18
N ASP A 84 14.35 -23.60 13.29
CA ASP A 84 13.87 -22.58 14.23
C ASP A 84 15.08 -21.80 14.73
N ALA A 85 15.09 -20.48 14.57
CA ALA A 85 16.14 -19.57 15.01
C ALA A 85 15.54 -18.33 15.67
N THR A 86 15.93 -18.06 16.92
CA THR A 86 15.49 -16.89 17.68
C THR A 86 16.69 -16.15 18.26
N GLY A 87 16.77 -14.83 18.12
CA GLY A 87 17.92 -14.06 18.62
C GLY A 87 17.82 -12.56 18.40
N ALA A 88 18.91 -11.85 18.69
CA ALA A 88 19.01 -10.40 18.52
C ALA A 88 19.76 -10.04 17.23
N GLY A 89 19.33 -8.96 16.57
CA GLY A 89 19.94 -8.55 15.30
C GLY A 89 19.38 -9.35 14.12
N GLN A 90 19.94 -10.52 13.82
CA GLN A 90 19.57 -11.30 12.63
C GLN A 90 19.36 -12.79 12.94
N THR A 91 18.33 -13.37 12.31
CA THR A 91 18.04 -14.81 12.31
C THR A 91 17.69 -15.30 10.91
N GLY A 92 17.86 -16.59 10.65
CA GLY A 92 17.40 -17.21 9.42
C GLY A 92 17.39 -18.73 9.45
N THR A 93 16.59 -19.33 8.57
CA THR A 93 16.47 -20.77 8.35
C THR A 93 16.47 -21.07 6.85
N ASN A 94 17.04 -22.21 6.46
CA ASN A 94 17.11 -22.70 5.09
C ASN A 94 16.88 -24.20 5.11
N ASN A 95 15.72 -24.60 4.59
CA ASN A 95 15.28 -25.99 4.53
C ASN A 95 15.11 -26.45 3.10
N GLN A 96 15.47 -27.70 2.85
CA GLN A 96 15.34 -28.36 1.55
C GLN A 96 14.89 -29.81 1.75
N ALA A 97 13.96 -30.26 0.91
CA ALA A 97 13.49 -31.63 0.88
C ALA A 97 13.38 -32.12 -0.57
N TYR A 98 13.86 -33.33 -0.85
CA TYR A 98 13.79 -33.96 -2.17
C TYR A 98 13.48 -35.46 -2.06
N GLY A 99 12.65 -35.95 -2.97
CA GLY A 99 12.27 -37.36 -3.03
C GLY A 99 11.93 -37.79 -4.46
N SER A 100 12.23 -39.04 -4.80
CA SER A 100 11.89 -39.61 -6.11
C SER A 100 11.56 -41.10 -6.06
N VAL A 101 10.54 -41.52 -6.80
CA VAL A 101 10.09 -42.91 -6.97
C VAL A 101 9.87 -43.18 -8.46
N GLY A 102 10.83 -43.83 -9.13
CA GLY A 102 10.77 -44.10 -10.56
C GLY A 102 10.92 -42.81 -11.38
N ASN A 103 9.86 -42.42 -12.10
CA ASN A 103 9.79 -41.16 -12.85
C ASN A 103 9.21 -39.99 -12.03
N LYS A 104 8.74 -40.25 -10.81
CA LYS A 104 8.03 -39.30 -9.96
C LYS A 104 9.06 -38.59 -9.09
N GLU A 105 9.08 -37.26 -9.10
CA GLU A 105 10.01 -36.45 -8.31
C GLU A 105 9.29 -35.31 -7.62
N ILE A 106 9.70 -35.02 -6.38
CA ILE A 106 9.31 -33.84 -5.61
C ILE A 106 10.56 -33.12 -5.12
N GLY A 107 10.56 -31.80 -5.20
CA GLY A 107 11.60 -30.93 -4.66
C GLY A 107 10.96 -29.73 -3.96
N ALA A 108 11.47 -29.35 -2.81
CA ALA A 108 10.96 -28.23 -2.03
C ALA A 108 12.11 -27.47 -1.36
N VAL A 109 12.01 -26.14 -1.39
CA VAL A 109 12.91 -25.20 -0.70
C VAL A 109 12.04 -24.25 0.11
N GLY A 110 12.46 -23.95 1.34
CA GLY A 110 11.73 -23.08 2.26
C GLY A 110 12.70 -22.34 3.16
N ASN A 111 12.87 -21.05 2.90
CA ASN A 111 13.77 -20.17 3.63
C ASN A 111 12.98 -19.10 4.38
N SER A 112 13.42 -18.74 5.58
CA SER A 112 12.91 -17.58 6.32
C SER A 112 14.06 -16.79 6.96
N GLY A 113 13.85 -15.50 7.21
CA GLY A 113 14.85 -14.64 7.83
C GLY A 113 14.23 -13.39 8.43
N ALA A 114 14.73 -12.96 9.59
CA ALA A 114 14.24 -11.78 10.30
C ALA A 114 15.38 -10.90 10.82
N VAL A 115 15.09 -9.61 10.91
CA VAL A 115 15.98 -8.55 11.41
C VAL A 115 15.24 -7.70 12.44
N GLY A 116 15.88 -7.41 13.57
CA GLY A 116 15.29 -6.64 14.68
C GLY A 116 15.95 -6.96 16.02
N SER A 117 15.62 -6.20 17.06
CA SER A 117 16.11 -6.43 18.43
C SER A 117 15.68 -7.79 18.98
N ASN A 118 14.46 -8.23 18.65
CA ASN A 118 13.98 -9.60 18.79
C ASN A 118 13.63 -10.11 17.39
N SER A 119 14.33 -11.14 16.94
CA SER A 119 14.13 -11.76 15.63
C SER A 119 13.81 -13.24 15.79
N GLU A 120 12.81 -13.71 15.06
CA GLU A 120 12.32 -15.09 15.03
C GLU A 120 12.24 -15.53 13.56
N SER A 121 12.81 -16.68 13.22
CA SER A 121 12.73 -17.29 11.89
C SER A 121 12.44 -18.77 12.02
N HIS A 122 11.35 -19.23 11.41
CA HIS A 122 10.96 -20.63 11.36
C HIS A 122 10.72 -21.07 9.91
N SER A 123 11.08 -22.30 9.60
CA SER A 123 10.71 -22.97 8.35
C SER A 123 10.46 -24.44 8.65
N GLN A 124 9.47 -25.03 7.98
CA GLN A 124 9.19 -26.46 7.98
C GLN A 124 8.76 -26.89 6.58
N ILE A 125 9.22 -28.08 6.17
CA ILE A 125 8.84 -28.77 4.94
C ILE A 125 8.57 -30.23 5.30
N ASN A 126 7.43 -30.77 4.86
CA ASN A 126 7.11 -32.20 4.90
C ASN A 126 6.70 -32.62 3.49
N ALA A 127 7.37 -33.60 2.89
CA ALA A 127 7.23 -33.93 1.48
C ALA A 127 7.32 -35.45 1.25
N GLY A 128 6.43 -36.01 0.43
CA GLY A 128 6.41 -37.46 0.21
C GLY A 128 5.75 -37.94 -1.09
N ILE A 129 6.08 -39.17 -1.46
CA ILE A 129 5.47 -39.92 -2.58
C ILE A 129 5.02 -41.28 -2.03
N HIS A 130 3.72 -41.57 -2.10
CA HIS A 130 3.11 -42.86 -1.77
C HIS A 130 2.28 -43.37 -2.94
N GLY A 131 2.86 -44.28 -3.73
CA GLY A 131 2.21 -44.78 -4.95
C GLY A 131 1.91 -43.63 -5.91
N ASP A 132 0.62 -43.36 -6.17
CA ASP A 132 0.17 -42.25 -7.02
C ASP A 132 -0.13 -40.95 -6.25
N LYS A 133 -0.09 -40.94 -4.91
CA LYS A 133 -0.30 -39.75 -4.07
C LYS A 133 1.02 -39.07 -3.74
N TRP A 134 1.22 -37.83 -4.17
CA TRP A 134 2.42 -37.06 -3.88
C TRP A 134 2.00 -35.71 -3.31
N SER A 135 2.69 -35.26 -2.27
CA SER A 135 2.33 -34.04 -1.55
C SER A 135 3.56 -33.35 -0.97
N VAL A 136 3.51 -32.03 -0.91
CA VAL A 136 4.42 -31.19 -0.14
C VAL A 136 3.59 -30.23 0.70
N ASP A 137 3.92 -30.13 1.97
CA ASP A 137 3.47 -29.10 2.91
C ASP A 137 4.71 -28.29 3.32
N SER A 138 4.63 -26.97 3.23
CA SER A 138 5.76 -26.05 3.38
C SER A 138 5.29 -24.77 4.07
N ILE A 139 5.87 -24.46 5.23
CA ILE A 139 5.55 -23.28 6.04
C ILE A 139 6.83 -22.51 6.31
N GLN A 140 6.83 -21.21 6.07
CA GLN A 140 7.89 -20.27 6.42
C GLN A 140 7.28 -19.12 7.22
N GLN A 141 7.91 -18.78 8.34
CA GLN A 141 7.50 -17.68 9.20
C GLN A 141 8.75 -16.87 9.56
N ALA A 142 8.63 -15.54 9.56
CA ALA A 142 9.68 -14.67 10.05
C ALA A 142 9.06 -13.45 10.72
N LYS A 143 9.70 -12.98 11.79
CA LYS A 143 9.21 -11.86 12.59
C LYS A 143 10.39 -11.10 13.21
N GLY A 144 10.45 -9.81 12.95
CA GLY A 144 11.43 -8.89 13.51
C GLY A 144 10.74 -7.77 14.29
N GLN A 145 11.17 -7.52 15.53
CA GLN A 145 10.60 -6.49 16.40
C GLN A 145 11.71 -5.70 17.11
N GLY A 146 11.50 -4.39 17.33
CA GLY A 146 12.46 -3.57 18.04
C GLY A 146 12.22 -2.06 17.89
N VAL A 147 13.33 -1.32 17.90
CA VAL A 147 13.40 0.12 17.59
C VAL A 147 14.37 0.30 16.41
N GLY A 148 14.07 1.25 15.53
CA GLY A 148 14.81 1.44 14.28
C GLY A 148 14.26 0.53 13.19
N ASP A 149 15.15 -0.15 12.46
CA ASP A 149 14.78 -1.01 11.34
C ASP A 149 14.45 -2.43 11.81
N THR A 150 13.31 -2.93 11.33
CA THR A 150 12.94 -4.34 11.41
C THR A 150 12.59 -4.87 10.03
N GLY A 151 12.78 -6.17 9.84
CA GLY A 151 12.42 -6.85 8.60
C GLY A 151 12.07 -8.30 8.85
N ALA A 152 11.22 -8.83 7.98
CA ALA A 152 10.88 -10.25 7.93
C ALA A 152 10.79 -10.67 6.46
N ALA A 153 11.33 -11.83 6.12
CA ALA A 153 11.37 -12.34 4.77
C ALA A 153 11.19 -13.87 4.72
N SER A 154 10.58 -14.36 3.64
CA SER A 154 10.65 -15.77 3.24
C SER A 154 10.77 -15.93 1.74
N ASN A 155 11.30 -17.09 1.33
CA ASN A 155 11.29 -17.56 -0.04
C ASN A 155 10.98 -19.07 -0.04
N GLY A 156 10.00 -19.48 -0.84
CA GLY A 156 9.64 -20.88 -1.04
C GLY A 156 9.49 -21.26 -2.51
N VAL A 157 9.88 -22.49 -2.83
CA VAL A 157 9.71 -23.09 -4.16
C VAL A 157 9.32 -24.55 -3.98
N ILE A 158 8.33 -25.03 -4.73
CA ILE A 158 7.91 -26.44 -4.73
C ILE A 158 7.75 -26.92 -6.17
N GLU A 159 8.47 -27.98 -6.52
CA GLU A 159 8.45 -28.60 -7.84
C GLU A 159 8.01 -30.07 -7.76
N MET A 160 7.07 -30.47 -8.62
CA MET A 160 6.71 -31.86 -8.87
C MET A 160 6.89 -32.19 -10.35
N ASN A 161 7.57 -33.31 -10.65
CA ASN A 161 7.86 -33.75 -12.01
C ASN A 161 7.49 -35.23 -12.22
N ASN A 162 6.83 -35.54 -13.33
CA ASN A 162 6.57 -36.89 -13.82
C ASN A 162 7.34 -37.13 -15.14
N GLY A 163 8.56 -37.64 -15.02
CA GLY A 163 9.48 -37.77 -16.15
C GLY A 163 9.86 -36.40 -16.70
N SER A 164 9.39 -36.06 -17.90
CA SER A 164 9.62 -34.76 -18.55
C SER A 164 8.46 -33.77 -18.39
N MET A 165 7.42 -34.10 -17.62
CA MET A 165 6.27 -33.21 -17.38
C MET A 165 6.36 -32.60 -15.98
N ALA A 166 6.40 -31.27 -15.88
CA ALA A 166 6.19 -30.55 -14.63
C ALA A 166 4.68 -30.48 -14.31
N SER A 167 4.30 -30.44 -13.03
CA SER A 167 2.91 -30.11 -12.65
C SER A 167 2.61 -28.65 -13.00
N PRO A 168 1.40 -28.34 -13.54
CA PRO A 168 0.96 -26.96 -13.78
C PRO A 168 0.74 -26.14 -12.49
N TYR A 169 0.89 -26.78 -11.33
CA TYR A 169 0.72 -26.21 -9.99
C TYR A 169 2.04 -26.02 -9.22
N ASN A 170 3.21 -26.29 -9.84
CA ASN A 170 4.53 -26.11 -9.21
C ASN A 170 4.71 -24.69 -8.63
N SER A 171 4.67 -24.52 -7.31
CA SER A 171 4.91 -23.22 -6.68
C SER A 171 6.27 -22.66 -7.08
N ASN A 172 6.26 -21.59 -7.87
CA ASN A 172 7.46 -20.93 -8.36
C ASN A 172 7.56 -19.52 -7.80
N ASN A 173 8.73 -19.20 -7.25
CA ASN A 173 9.08 -17.86 -6.78
C ASN A 173 8.09 -17.29 -5.75
N THR A 174 7.69 -18.09 -4.76
CA THR A 174 6.97 -17.55 -3.60
C THR A 174 7.94 -16.71 -2.78
N GLN A 175 7.69 -15.42 -2.69
CA GLN A 175 8.45 -14.45 -1.91
C GLN A 175 7.49 -13.66 -1.02
N ALA A 176 7.89 -13.42 0.22
CA ALA A 176 7.15 -12.54 1.12
C ALA A 176 8.14 -11.71 1.91
N THR A 177 7.98 -10.39 1.92
CA THR A 177 8.78 -9.48 2.72
C THR A 177 7.90 -8.45 3.43
N ALA A 178 8.30 -8.09 4.64
CA ALA A 178 7.76 -6.97 5.40
C ALA A 178 8.94 -6.18 5.99
N GLY A 179 8.84 -4.85 5.99
CA GLY A 179 9.86 -3.95 6.52
C GLY A 179 9.22 -2.77 7.25
N ALA A 180 9.79 -2.39 8.39
CA ALA A 180 9.29 -1.29 9.21
C ALA A 180 10.43 -0.53 9.89
N THR A 181 10.43 0.79 9.74
CA THR A 181 11.41 1.72 10.32
C THR A 181 10.69 2.73 11.21
N GLY A 182 11.01 2.75 12.50
CA GLY A 182 10.40 3.67 13.47
C GLY A 182 11.26 3.89 14.71
N SER A 183 11.41 5.16 15.12
CA SER A 183 12.28 5.55 16.24
C SER A 183 11.71 5.29 17.64
N LEU A 184 10.43 4.87 17.74
CA LEU A 184 9.77 4.48 18.99
C LEU A 184 9.45 2.99 19.04
N SER A 185 8.97 2.42 17.94
CA SER A 185 8.83 0.97 17.76
C SER A 185 8.70 0.60 16.28
N SER A 186 9.12 -0.61 15.94
CA SER A 186 8.87 -1.23 14.64
C SER A 186 8.66 -2.73 14.80
N SER A 187 7.82 -3.29 13.92
CA SER A 187 7.49 -4.71 13.84
C SER A 187 7.24 -5.08 12.39
N SER A 188 7.87 -6.16 11.94
CA SER A 188 7.67 -6.79 10.63
C SER A 188 7.41 -8.27 10.82
N GLU A 189 6.39 -8.81 10.17
CA GLU A 189 5.99 -10.22 10.30
C GLU A 189 5.50 -10.75 8.95
N ILE A 190 5.91 -11.97 8.60
CA ILE A 190 5.43 -12.70 7.43
C ILE A 190 5.08 -14.14 7.79
N VAL A 191 4.11 -14.69 7.06
CA VAL A 191 3.78 -16.12 7.02
C VAL A 191 3.56 -16.50 5.55
N SER A 192 4.30 -17.49 5.08
CA SER A 192 4.09 -18.18 3.81
C SER A 192 3.74 -19.63 4.11
N SER A 193 2.60 -20.11 3.62
CA SER A 193 2.16 -21.50 3.74
C SER A 193 1.76 -22.03 2.37
N GLN A 194 2.21 -23.24 2.04
CA GLN A 194 2.06 -23.84 0.71
C GLN A 194 1.83 -25.34 0.85
N VAL A 195 0.67 -25.80 0.40
CA VAL A 195 0.30 -27.22 0.29
C VAL A 195 0.11 -27.55 -1.18
N LEU A 196 1.00 -28.37 -1.72
CA LEU A 196 0.99 -28.81 -3.11
C LEU A 196 0.69 -30.30 -3.23
N THR A 197 -0.12 -30.67 -4.21
CA THR A 197 -0.29 -32.02 -4.72
C THR A 197 -0.13 -32.00 -6.25
N TRP A 198 -0.07 -33.17 -6.89
CA TRP A 198 0.08 -33.24 -8.35
C TRP A 198 -1.01 -32.45 -9.11
N ASP A 199 -2.24 -32.45 -8.60
CA ASP A 199 -3.44 -31.90 -9.24
C ASP A 199 -3.99 -30.61 -8.58
N ALA A 200 -3.37 -30.10 -7.52
CA ALA A 200 -3.85 -28.89 -6.83
C ALA A 200 -2.79 -28.17 -5.99
N ILE A 201 -2.89 -26.83 -5.93
CA ILE A 201 -2.15 -25.93 -5.03
C ILE A 201 -3.10 -25.20 -4.08
N LEU A 202 -2.71 -25.14 -2.80
CA LEU A 202 -3.22 -24.18 -1.82
C LEU A 202 -2.03 -23.39 -1.28
N LEU A 203 -2.10 -22.06 -1.36
CA LEU A 203 -1.04 -21.15 -0.93
C LEU A 203 -1.65 -19.98 -0.17
N GLN A 204 -0.99 -19.55 0.89
CA GLN A 204 -1.37 -18.37 1.68
C GLN A 204 -0.12 -17.54 2.00
N LEU A 205 -0.18 -16.24 1.70
CA LEU A 205 0.81 -15.24 2.09
C LEU A 205 0.14 -14.23 3.02
N VAL A 206 0.75 -13.99 4.17
CA VAL A 206 0.40 -12.90 5.08
C VAL A 206 1.65 -12.08 5.35
N GLY A 207 1.53 -10.76 5.29
CA GLY A 207 2.59 -9.81 5.64
C GLY A 207 2.02 -8.66 6.45
N SER A 208 2.73 -8.25 7.48
CA SER A 208 2.37 -7.14 8.36
C SER A 208 3.61 -6.33 8.68
N ALA A 209 3.53 -5.02 8.46
CA ALA A 209 4.56 -4.06 8.85
C ALA A 209 3.90 -2.93 9.63
N VAL A 210 4.43 -2.61 10.80
CA VAL A 210 3.95 -1.53 11.68
C VAL A 210 5.16 -0.76 12.21
N ALA A 211 5.13 0.55 12.08
CA ALA A 211 6.15 1.45 12.58
C ALA A 211 5.56 2.66 13.30
N GLN A 212 6.24 3.10 14.35
CA GLN A 212 5.98 4.33 15.07
C GLN A 212 7.29 5.06 15.34
N GLY A 213 7.31 6.37 15.11
CA GLY A 213 8.49 7.19 15.34
C GLY A 213 8.18 8.66 15.59
N LEU A 214 9.13 9.34 16.21
CA LEU A 214 9.26 10.79 16.15
C LEU A 214 9.94 11.17 14.83
N TYR A 215 9.51 12.28 14.23
CA TYR A 215 9.95 12.83 12.94
C TYR A 215 9.61 12.00 11.70
N ASN A 216 9.68 10.66 11.74
CA ASN A 216 9.30 9.81 10.62
C ASN A 216 8.95 8.38 11.08
N ALA A 217 8.15 7.70 10.26
CA ALA A 217 7.97 6.25 10.31
C ALA A 217 7.59 5.73 8.92
N GLN A 218 8.04 4.52 8.60
CA GLN A 218 7.71 3.82 7.35
C GLN A 218 7.37 2.35 7.62
N ALA A 219 6.37 1.84 6.90
CA ALA A 219 6.02 0.42 6.85
C ALA A 219 5.80 0.01 5.39
N ASN A 220 6.28 -1.17 5.01
CA ASN A 220 6.05 -1.74 3.68
C ASN A 220 5.91 -3.26 3.72
N VAL A 221 5.13 -3.79 2.77
CA VAL A 221 4.91 -5.22 2.53
C VAL A 221 4.97 -5.48 1.03
N ASP A 222 5.61 -6.57 0.63
CA ASP A 222 5.70 -7.07 -0.74
C ASP A 222 5.56 -8.59 -0.68
N LEU A 223 4.45 -9.11 -1.22
CA LEU A 223 4.09 -10.53 -1.23
C LEU A 223 3.84 -10.96 -2.67
N GLY A 224 4.51 -12.01 -3.14
CA GLY A 224 4.33 -12.56 -4.48
C GLY A 224 4.41 -14.08 -4.51
N ALA A 225 3.60 -14.72 -5.35
CA ALA A 225 3.71 -16.16 -5.62
C ALA A 225 3.11 -16.54 -6.98
N GLY A 226 3.65 -17.58 -7.62
CA GLY A 226 3.00 -18.37 -8.66
C GLY A 226 3.00 -19.86 -8.28
N ASN A 227 2.21 -20.75 -8.90
CA ASN A 227 1.37 -20.59 -10.09
C ASN A 227 -0.02 -21.23 -9.91
N ALA A 228 -0.54 -22.02 -10.86
CA ALA A 228 -1.90 -21.86 -11.41
C ALA A 228 -2.05 -20.60 -12.33
N LEU A 229 -1.01 -20.40 -13.14
CA LEU A 229 -1.00 -19.67 -14.43
C LEU A 229 -1.56 -18.22 -14.43
N ASN A 230 -1.11 -17.28 -13.59
CA ASN A 230 0.23 -17.21 -13.05
C ASN A 230 0.28 -16.18 -11.91
N GLY A 231 -0.37 -16.52 -10.79
CA GLY A 231 0.00 -15.98 -9.50
C GLY A 231 -0.76 -14.76 -8.96
N MET A 232 -0.20 -14.24 -7.87
CA MET A 232 -0.69 -13.13 -7.08
C MET A 232 0.46 -12.23 -6.62
N GLU A 233 0.18 -10.95 -6.45
CA GLU A 233 1.10 -9.91 -5.98
C GLU A 233 0.33 -8.95 -5.05
N ILE A 234 0.87 -8.63 -3.88
CA ILE A 234 0.30 -7.70 -2.90
C ILE A 234 1.42 -6.83 -2.35
N ASN A 235 1.46 -5.59 -2.83
CA ASN A 235 2.44 -4.60 -2.43
C ASN A 235 1.74 -3.45 -1.70
N GLY A 236 2.38 -2.92 -0.67
CA GLY A 236 1.95 -1.71 0.01
C GLY A 236 3.09 -0.98 0.70
N ILE A 237 3.02 0.34 0.72
CA ILE A 237 3.91 1.22 1.48
C ILE A 237 3.09 2.33 2.13
N VAL A 238 3.40 2.64 3.39
CA VAL A 238 3.02 3.89 4.04
C VAL A 238 4.29 4.52 4.60
N SER A 239 4.51 5.80 4.31
CA SER A 239 5.65 6.56 4.80
C SER A 239 5.20 7.97 5.16
N GLY A 240 5.63 8.48 6.30
CA GLY A 240 5.29 9.83 6.74
C GLY A 240 6.45 10.50 7.47
N ASP A 241 6.44 11.83 7.42
CA ASP A 241 7.42 12.66 8.10
C ASP A 241 6.77 13.91 8.73
N ASN A 242 7.44 14.46 9.74
CA ASN A 242 7.14 15.73 10.36
C ASN A 242 8.45 16.47 10.69
N SER A 243 8.60 17.72 10.22
CA SER A 243 9.83 18.50 10.38
C SER A 243 10.16 18.88 11.83
N ASP A 244 9.16 18.90 12.70
CA ASP A 244 9.21 19.55 14.02
C ASP A 244 9.20 18.53 15.18
N GLY A 245 9.28 17.23 14.90
CA GLY A 245 9.33 16.17 15.92
C GLY A 245 7.98 15.57 16.30
N GLY A 246 6.97 15.74 15.45
CA GLY A 246 5.67 15.09 15.56
C GLY A 246 5.74 13.56 15.55
N LEU A 247 4.65 12.95 16.03
CA LEU A 247 4.44 11.50 16.05
C LEU A 247 3.97 11.04 14.67
N VAL A 248 4.67 10.06 14.10
CA VAL A 248 4.28 9.37 12.87
C VAL A 248 3.99 7.91 13.18
N ASN A 249 2.89 7.39 12.65
CA ASN A 249 2.59 5.96 12.61
C ASN A 249 2.38 5.53 11.16
N ALA A 250 2.94 4.39 10.78
CA ALA A 250 2.77 3.77 9.47
C ALA A 250 2.44 2.27 9.65
N GLN A 251 1.48 1.76 8.88
CA GLN A 251 1.10 0.36 8.88
C GLN A 251 0.69 -0.10 7.47
N VAL A 252 1.17 -1.27 7.10
CA VAL A 252 0.74 -2.00 5.89
C VAL A 252 0.48 -3.46 6.29
N ASN A 253 -0.66 -4.00 5.87
CA ASN A 253 -0.96 -5.42 5.98
C ASN A 253 -1.38 -5.96 4.61
N GLY A 254 -0.78 -7.07 4.19
CA GLY A 254 -1.19 -7.85 3.01
C GLY A 254 -1.61 -9.25 3.43
N ASN A 255 -2.66 -9.78 2.83
CA ASN A 255 -3.07 -11.17 2.96
C ASN A 255 -3.61 -11.64 1.61
N GLY A 256 -3.10 -12.74 1.08
CA GLY A 256 -3.68 -13.36 -0.10
C GLY A 256 -3.62 -14.87 -0.05
N ILE A 257 -4.67 -15.47 -0.62
CA ILE A 257 -4.90 -16.90 -0.65
C ILE A 257 -5.05 -17.29 -2.12
N MET A 258 -4.41 -18.38 -2.52
CA MET A 258 -4.51 -18.99 -3.83
C MET A 258 -4.92 -20.45 -3.63
N ASN A 259 -6.04 -20.84 -4.23
CA ASN A 259 -6.56 -22.20 -4.23
C ASN A 259 -6.83 -22.58 -5.69
N ASN A 260 -5.85 -23.23 -6.31
CA ASN A 260 -5.82 -23.43 -7.76
C ASN A 260 -5.96 -22.08 -8.49
N SER A 261 -6.87 -21.99 -9.47
CA SER A 261 -7.14 -20.75 -10.20
C SER A 261 -7.80 -19.65 -9.38
N ASN A 262 -8.37 -19.96 -8.21
CA ASN A 262 -9.11 -18.99 -7.39
C ASN A 262 -8.15 -18.29 -6.43
N HIS A 263 -7.99 -16.97 -6.56
CA HIS A 263 -7.16 -16.13 -5.72
C HIS A 263 -8.03 -15.07 -5.05
N ASP A 264 -7.86 -14.86 -3.74
CA ASP A 264 -8.46 -13.78 -2.96
C ASP A 264 -7.34 -12.94 -2.32
N LEU A 265 -7.30 -11.65 -2.62
CA LEU A 265 -6.24 -10.73 -2.19
C LEU A 265 -6.84 -9.57 -1.39
N LEU A 266 -6.20 -9.25 -0.26
CA LEU A 266 -6.58 -8.19 0.67
C LEU A 266 -5.35 -7.35 1.03
N GLY A 267 -5.50 -6.03 1.02
CA GLY A 267 -4.44 -5.10 1.37
C GLY A 267 -5.00 -3.91 2.12
N ASN A 268 -4.41 -3.63 3.28
CA ASN A 268 -4.84 -2.58 4.18
C ASN A 268 -3.65 -1.66 4.50
N MET A 269 -3.85 -0.35 4.38
CA MET A 269 -2.87 0.66 4.71
C MET A 269 -3.44 1.62 5.75
N TYR A 270 -2.67 1.93 6.77
CA TYR A 270 -2.99 2.97 7.73
C TYR A 270 -1.77 3.86 7.97
N GLY A 271 -1.97 5.16 7.97
CA GLY A 271 -0.94 6.14 8.30
C GLY A 271 -1.52 7.28 9.13
N SER A 272 -0.69 7.85 10.00
CA SER A 272 -1.02 9.10 10.68
C SER A 272 0.22 9.92 11.00
N VAL A 273 0.09 11.24 10.89
CA VAL A 273 1.07 12.21 11.38
C VAL A 273 0.35 13.15 12.34
N ASN A 274 0.95 13.47 13.48
CA ASN A 274 0.45 14.46 14.43
C ASN A 274 1.62 15.29 14.96
N GLY A 275 1.63 16.59 14.69
CA GLY A 275 2.74 17.48 15.01
C GLY A 275 2.47 18.95 14.70
N THR A 276 3.54 19.71 14.48
CA THR A 276 3.51 21.11 14.03
C THR A 276 4.35 21.28 12.75
N GLY A 277 4.38 22.47 12.17
CA GLY A 277 5.24 22.76 11.02
C GLY A 277 4.81 21.98 9.77
N ASN A 278 5.77 21.37 9.09
CA ASN A 278 5.51 20.56 7.90
C ASN A 278 5.30 19.10 8.27
N SER A 279 4.18 18.53 7.84
CA SER A 279 3.85 17.11 7.90
C SER A 279 3.55 16.60 6.51
N ASN A 280 4.10 15.45 6.13
CA ASN A 280 3.68 14.73 4.92
C ASN A 280 3.34 13.27 5.25
N LEU A 281 2.39 12.71 4.52
CA LEU A 281 2.03 11.31 4.60
C LEU A 281 1.69 10.79 3.20
N VAL A 282 2.38 9.74 2.79
CA VAL A 282 2.13 9.05 1.53
C VAL A 282 1.79 7.58 1.79
N GLY A 283 0.87 7.04 1.01
CA GLY A 283 0.53 5.63 1.01
C GLY A 283 0.22 5.16 -0.41
N ALA A 284 0.68 3.96 -0.77
CA ALA A 284 0.36 3.36 -2.06
C ALA A 284 0.30 1.83 -1.95
N SER A 285 -0.72 1.22 -2.55
CA SER A 285 -0.84 -0.24 -2.66
C SER A 285 -1.13 -0.69 -4.09
N ASN A 286 -0.71 -1.91 -4.41
CA ASN A 286 -1.05 -2.62 -5.64
C ASN A 286 -1.33 -4.08 -5.28
N LEU A 287 -2.57 -4.52 -5.50
CA LEU A 287 -2.98 -5.91 -5.46
C LEU A 287 -3.20 -6.36 -6.89
N GLN A 288 -2.64 -7.50 -7.28
CA GLN A 288 -2.80 -8.05 -8.62
C GLN A 288 -2.95 -9.56 -8.57
N SER A 289 -4.04 -10.07 -9.13
CA SER A 289 -4.30 -11.47 -9.39
C SER A 289 -4.23 -11.74 -10.88
N ASN A 290 -3.52 -12.78 -11.30
CA ASN A 290 -3.50 -13.25 -12.68
C ASN A 290 -3.80 -14.75 -12.73
N SER A 291 -4.96 -15.15 -13.24
CA SER A 291 -5.22 -16.55 -13.57
C SER A 291 -5.66 -16.73 -15.01
N SER A 292 -4.96 -17.60 -15.71
CA SER A 292 -5.08 -17.93 -17.12
C SER A 292 -5.13 -16.72 -18.07
N GLY A 293 -4.42 -15.64 -17.72
CA GLY A 293 -4.38 -14.39 -18.50
C GLY A 293 -5.49 -13.38 -18.20
N VAL A 294 -6.40 -13.70 -17.27
CA VAL A 294 -7.35 -12.72 -16.71
C VAL A 294 -6.67 -12.02 -15.54
N ILE A 295 -6.47 -10.71 -15.66
CA ILE A 295 -5.87 -9.86 -14.64
C ILE A 295 -6.97 -9.09 -13.90
N ASN A 296 -7.03 -9.25 -12.58
CA ASN A 296 -7.82 -8.42 -11.69
C ASN A 296 -6.87 -7.69 -10.75
N SER A 297 -6.99 -6.37 -10.64
CA SER A 297 -6.11 -5.56 -9.77
C SER A 297 -6.82 -4.38 -9.12
N VAL A 298 -6.32 -3.97 -7.95
CA VAL A 298 -6.65 -2.70 -7.31
C VAL A 298 -5.36 -1.98 -6.97
N GLN A 299 -5.26 -0.74 -7.44
CA GLN A 299 -4.25 0.21 -7.03
C GLN A 299 -4.90 1.29 -6.17
N SER A 300 -4.28 1.63 -5.05
CA SER A 300 -4.66 2.79 -4.25
C SER A 300 -3.48 3.71 -4.03
N PHE A 301 -3.75 5.00 -3.89
CA PHE A 301 -2.76 5.96 -3.42
C PHE A 301 -3.40 7.05 -2.57
N GLY A 302 -2.61 7.59 -1.65
CA GLY A 302 -2.88 8.82 -0.93
C GLY A 302 -1.60 9.63 -0.75
N ASP A 303 -1.69 10.93 -0.91
CA ASP A 303 -0.62 11.90 -0.66
C ASP A 303 -1.25 13.07 0.11
N ALA A 304 -0.64 13.45 1.23
CA ALA A 304 -1.11 14.56 2.05
C ALA A 304 0.10 15.36 2.53
N LYS A 305 0.03 16.68 2.35
CA LYS A 305 1.05 17.62 2.79
C LYS A 305 0.38 18.76 3.53
N VAL A 306 0.87 19.06 4.73
CA VAL A 306 0.33 20.10 5.60
C VAL A 306 1.48 20.92 6.16
N ASN A 307 1.42 22.23 5.97
CA ASN A 307 2.27 23.19 6.64
C ASN A 307 1.38 24.07 7.54
N SER A 308 1.70 24.13 8.84
CA SER A 308 1.05 25.07 9.75
C SER A 308 1.97 25.54 10.88
N ASP A 309 1.76 26.78 11.33
CA ASP A 309 2.40 27.35 12.51
C ASP A 309 1.74 26.93 13.85
N GLY A 310 0.69 26.11 13.81
CA GLY A 310 0.13 25.41 14.96
C GLY A 310 0.08 23.89 14.75
N GLN A 311 -0.87 23.23 15.41
CA GLN A 311 -0.98 21.77 15.36
C GLN A 311 -1.64 21.30 14.06
N ASN A 312 -1.12 20.21 13.51
CA ASN A 312 -1.74 19.51 12.40
C ASN A 312 -1.80 18.00 12.65
N GLN A 313 -2.81 17.38 12.04
CA GLN A 313 -3.02 15.95 12.02
C GLN A 313 -3.34 15.53 10.58
N ILE A 314 -2.67 14.47 10.12
CA ILE A 314 -2.93 13.79 8.85
C ILE A 314 -3.29 12.34 9.17
N THR A 315 -4.23 11.79 8.43
CA THR A 315 -4.66 10.38 8.49
C THR A 315 -4.85 9.83 7.08
N LEU A 316 -4.39 8.61 6.85
CA LEU A 316 -4.56 7.85 5.62
C LEU A 316 -5.08 6.46 6.00
N ASN A 317 -6.14 6.00 5.34
CA ASN A 317 -6.72 4.67 5.55
C ASN A 317 -7.20 4.10 4.22
N SER A 318 -6.61 3.00 3.77
CA SER A 318 -7.03 2.28 2.58
C SER A 318 -7.33 0.82 2.89
N ASN A 319 -8.41 0.30 2.32
CA ASN A 319 -8.80 -1.11 2.38
C ASN A 319 -9.12 -1.52 0.94
N THR A 320 -8.35 -2.45 0.40
CA THR A 320 -8.37 -2.83 -1.03
C THR A 320 -8.44 -4.33 -1.17
N ASN A 321 -9.34 -4.80 -2.03
CA ASN A 321 -9.63 -6.21 -2.21
C ASN A 321 -9.73 -6.53 -3.71
N THR A 322 -9.20 -7.68 -4.13
CA THR A 322 -9.45 -8.20 -5.48
C THR A 322 -9.50 -9.71 -5.45
N THR A 323 -10.37 -10.29 -6.28
CA THR A 323 -10.52 -11.74 -6.43
C THR A 323 -10.74 -12.07 -7.89
N ASN A 324 -10.35 -13.28 -8.30
CA ASN A 324 -10.63 -13.83 -9.63
C ASN A 324 -11.61 -15.01 -9.59
N ALA A 325 -12.12 -15.37 -8.41
CA ALA A 325 -12.98 -16.53 -8.27
C ALA A 325 -14.30 -16.36 -9.06
N GLN A 326 -14.82 -17.46 -9.59
CA GLN A 326 -15.97 -17.39 -10.50
C GLN A 326 -17.26 -16.99 -9.78
N ASN A 327 -17.97 -16.00 -10.35
CA ASN A 327 -19.22 -15.41 -9.84
C ASN A 327 -19.08 -14.57 -8.56
N THR A 328 -17.86 -14.23 -8.15
CA THR A 328 -17.58 -13.33 -7.01
C THR A 328 -17.38 -11.88 -7.45
N PRO A 329 -17.55 -10.90 -6.54
CA PRO A 329 -17.41 -9.48 -6.86
C PRO A 329 -15.95 -9.17 -7.24
N GLY A 330 -15.72 -8.36 -8.29
CA GLY A 330 -14.38 -8.11 -8.85
C GLY A 330 -13.43 -7.27 -7.97
N SER A 331 -12.76 -6.29 -8.57
CA SER A 331 -11.85 -5.39 -7.86
C SER A 331 -12.62 -4.29 -7.11
N TYR A 332 -12.39 -4.10 -5.80
CA TYR A 332 -13.08 -3.08 -4.97
C TYR A 332 -12.21 -2.52 -3.84
N GLY A 333 -12.63 -1.40 -3.26
CA GLY A 333 -11.92 -0.81 -2.12
C GLY A 333 -12.38 0.58 -1.71
N ASN A 334 -11.73 1.10 -0.67
CA ASN A 334 -11.87 2.47 -0.18
C ASN A 334 -10.47 3.06 0.08
N MET A 335 -10.32 4.35 -0.21
CA MET A 335 -9.14 5.15 0.09
C MET A 335 -9.61 6.46 0.70
N ILE A 336 -9.30 6.69 1.98
CA ILE A 336 -9.55 7.94 2.70
C ILE A 336 -8.23 8.60 3.05
N VAL A 337 -8.08 9.86 2.66
CA VAL A 337 -7.04 10.77 3.13
C VAL A 337 -7.75 11.95 3.80
N ASN A 338 -7.44 12.20 5.07
CA ASN A 338 -8.10 13.24 5.85
C ASN A 338 -7.08 14.01 6.71
N SER A 339 -7.28 15.31 6.85
CA SER A 339 -6.41 16.18 7.62
C SER A 339 -7.15 17.31 8.31
N THR A 340 -6.60 17.75 9.45
CA THR A 340 -6.97 18.98 10.16
C THR A 340 -5.71 19.76 10.50
N ALA A 341 -5.73 21.08 10.37
CA ALA A 341 -4.68 21.98 10.83
C ALA A 341 -5.28 23.19 11.57
N ASN A 342 -4.58 23.67 12.59
CA ASN A 342 -4.86 24.93 13.25
C ASN A 342 -3.58 25.76 13.36
N GLY A 343 -3.73 27.09 13.36
CA GLY A 343 -2.60 28.02 13.34
C GLY A 343 -2.98 29.35 12.69
N SER A 344 -2.15 30.39 12.79
CA SER A 344 -2.41 31.64 12.05
C SER A 344 -2.25 31.43 10.54
N ASN A 345 -1.50 30.42 10.13
CA ASN A 345 -1.35 30.00 8.75
C ASN A 345 -1.51 28.48 8.64
N THR A 346 -2.31 28.03 7.67
CA THR A 346 -2.44 26.61 7.31
C THR A 346 -2.41 26.48 5.78
N ASN A 347 -1.52 25.65 5.25
CA ASN A 347 -1.53 25.25 3.85
C ASN A 347 -1.61 23.72 3.79
N MET A 348 -2.66 23.19 3.17
CA MET A 348 -2.93 21.75 3.10
C MET A 348 -3.24 21.34 1.67
N THR A 349 -2.52 20.35 1.16
CA THR A 349 -2.81 19.69 -0.12
C THR A 349 -3.00 18.20 0.13
N LEU A 350 -4.18 17.66 -0.18
CA LEU A 350 -4.45 16.23 -0.11
C LEU A 350 -4.84 15.72 -1.51
N SER A 351 -4.42 14.51 -1.81
CA SER A 351 -4.78 13.77 -3.01
C SER A 351 -4.99 12.31 -2.66
N GLY A 352 -5.92 11.66 -3.34
CA GLY A 352 -6.19 10.24 -3.10
C GLY A 352 -7.03 9.63 -4.21
N GLY A 353 -6.84 8.33 -4.42
CA GLY A 353 -7.58 7.64 -5.45
C GLY A 353 -7.46 6.14 -5.45
N LEU A 354 -8.32 5.55 -6.27
CA LEU A 354 -8.39 4.13 -6.56
C LEU A 354 -8.43 3.93 -8.08
N LYS A 355 -7.73 2.89 -8.54
CA LYS A 355 -7.88 2.34 -9.88
C LYS A 355 -8.14 0.85 -9.76
N GLY A 356 -9.29 0.41 -10.24
CA GLY A 356 -9.65 -1.00 -10.36
C GLY A 356 -9.47 -1.50 -11.79
N GLN A 357 -9.04 -2.74 -11.93
CA GLN A 357 -9.15 -3.51 -13.16
C GLN A 357 -9.82 -4.86 -12.85
N THR A 358 -10.78 -5.26 -13.68
CA THR A 358 -11.41 -6.59 -13.65
C THR A 358 -11.42 -7.13 -15.08
N GLY A 359 -10.49 -8.02 -15.42
CA GLY A 359 -10.26 -8.46 -16.79
C GLY A 359 -9.85 -7.31 -17.72
N ALA A 360 -10.72 -6.98 -18.67
CA ALA A 360 -10.55 -5.86 -19.59
C ALA A 360 -11.13 -4.53 -19.07
N ASP A 361 -12.00 -4.59 -18.06
CA ASP A 361 -12.70 -3.43 -17.55
C ASP A 361 -11.85 -2.66 -16.54
N THR A 362 -11.74 -1.36 -16.72
CA THR A 362 -10.97 -0.45 -15.85
C THR A 362 -11.89 0.63 -15.30
N VAL A 363 -11.72 0.95 -14.02
CA VAL A 363 -12.47 2.00 -13.32
C VAL A 363 -11.50 2.86 -12.52
N LEU A 364 -11.70 4.16 -12.53
CA LEU A 364 -10.83 5.15 -11.90
C LEU A 364 -11.66 6.11 -11.05
N GLY A 365 -11.19 6.42 -9.85
CA GLY A 365 -11.70 7.52 -9.02
C GLY A 365 -10.55 8.22 -8.31
N ILE A 366 -10.15 9.40 -8.81
CA ILE A 366 -9.06 10.22 -8.28
C ILE A 366 -9.57 11.61 -7.94
N GLY A 367 -9.24 12.12 -6.75
CA GLY A 367 -9.45 13.52 -6.40
C GLY A 367 -8.26 14.13 -5.68
N ASP A 368 -8.27 15.45 -5.68
CA ASP A 368 -7.30 16.31 -5.00
C ASP A 368 -8.00 17.54 -4.44
N GLY A 369 -7.38 18.15 -3.44
CA GLY A 369 -7.84 19.40 -2.87
C GLY A 369 -6.68 20.19 -2.28
N ASN A 370 -6.87 21.52 -2.21
CA ASN A 370 -5.96 22.44 -1.58
C ASN A 370 -6.72 23.46 -0.72
N ILE A 371 -6.29 23.69 0.53
CA ILE A 371 -6.73 24.82 1.36
C ILE A 371 -5.50 25.65 1.73
N LEU A 372 -5.55 26.94 1.46
CA LEU A 372 -4.65 27.95 1.99
C LEU A 372 -5.44 28.92 2.86
N SER A 373 -5.21 28.88 4.17
CA SER A 373 -5.68 29.89 5.12
C SER A 373 -4.51 30.68 5.67
N GLN A 374 -4.66 32.00 5.69
CA GLN A 374 -3.70 32.96 6.24
C GLN A 374 -4.46 33.98 7.08
N GLY A 375 -3.94 34.29 8.26
CA GLY A 375 -4.55 35.24 9.18
C GLY A 375 -3.55 35.76 10.22
N SER A 376 -4.07 36.52 11.18
CA SER A 376 -3.30 37.08 12.30
C SER A 376 -3.70 36.53 13.66
N ASN A 377 -4.74 35.69 13.69
CA ASN A 377 -5.18 34.92 14.84
C ASN A 377 -5.28 33.44 14.43
N GLN A 378 -5.36 32.53 15.41
CA GLN A 378 -5.52 31.10 15.16
C GLN A 378 -6.75 30.79 14.29
N THR A 379 -6.49 30.13 13.18
CA THR A 379 -7.43 29.66 12.18
C THR A 379 -7.58 28.14 12.26
N ASN A 380 -8.57 27.58 11.57
CA ASN A 380 -8.78 26.14 11.45
C ASN A 380 -9.06 25.78 10.00
N SER A 381 -8.48 24.67 9.53
CA SER A 381 -8.73 24.10 8.22
C SER A 381 -8.85 22.59 8.33
N SER A 382 -9.75 21.97 7.58
CA SER A 382 -9.89 20.52 7.48
C SER A 382 -10.24 20.08 6.07
N MET A 383 -9.71 18.93 5.64
CA MET A 383 -9.94 18.39 4.30
C MET A 383 -10.05 16.87 4.33
N LEU A 384 -10.97 16.34 3.53
CA LEU A 384 -11.20 14.93 3.27
C LEU A 384 -11.17 14.69 1.76
N VAL A 385 -10.35 13.75 1.32
CA VAL A 385 -10.43 13.11 0.00
C VAL A 385 -10.78 11.64 0.23
N GLN A 386 -11.93 11.19 -0.27
CA GLN A 386 -12.39 9.82 -0.18
C GLN A 386 -12.71 9.27 -1.57
N SER A 387 -12.03 8.20 -1.98
CA SER A 387 -12.38 7.41 -3.15
C SER A 387 -12.96 6.05 -2.69
N ASN A 388 -13.99 5.57 -3.37
CA ASN A 388 -14.51 4.21 -3.22
C ASN A 388 -14.68 3.58 -4.60
N LEU A 389 -14.36 2.30 -4.71
CA LEU A 389 -14.61 1.45 -5.87
C LEU A 389 -15.53 0.32 -5.42
N ASN A 390 -16.68 0.13 -6.07
CA ASN A 390 -17.55 -1.01 -5.84
C ASN A 390 -17.22 -2.16 -6.82
N PRO A 391 -17.63 -3.41 -6.52
CA PRO A 391 -17.39 -4.53 -7.41
C PRO A 391 -18.27 -4.57 -8.68
N GLN A 392 -19.22 -3.65 -8.82
CA GLN A 392 -20.13 -3.56 -9.97
C GLN A 392 -19.54 -2.70 -11.11
N GLY A 393 -18.37 -2.09 -10.90
CA GLY A 393 -17.72 -1.22 -11.87
C GLY A 393 -17.96 0.28 -11.64
N ASP A 394 -18.56 0.66 -10.50
CA ASP A 394 -18.71 2.07 -10.12
C ASP A 394 -17.57 2.54 -9.22
N ALA A 395 -17.03 3.71 -9.53
CA ALA A 395 -16.27 4.51 -8.58
C ALA A 395 -17.10 5.70 -8.08
N SER A 396 -16.80 6.12 -6.86
CA SER A 396 -17.28 7.36 -6.25
C SER A 396 -16.12 8.09 -5.59
N LEU A 397 -16.18 9.42 -5.61
CA LEU A 397 -15.15 10.31 -5.13
C LEU A 397 -15.82 11.47 -4.39
N ILE A 398 -15.41 11.70 -3.15
CA ILE A 398 -15.79 12.86 -2.36
C ILE A 398 -14.54 13.66 -2.04
N VAL A 399 -14.57 14.97 -2.31
CA VAL A 399 -13.60 15.93 -1.77
C VAL A 399 -14.37 16.97 -0.96
N ASN A 400 -14.16 17.01 0.35
CA ASN A 400 -14.75 18.01 1.24
C ASN A 400 -13.63 18.83 1.88
N SER A 401 -13.83 20.14 1.97
CA SER A 401 -12.86 21.10 2.48
C SER A 401 -13.60 22.15 3.29
N ASP A 402 -13.22 22.34 4.55
CA ASP A 402 -13.75 23.36 5.44
C ASP A 402 -12.60 24.25 5.91
N GLY A 403 -12.79 25.55 5.88
CA GLY A 403 -11.74 26.51 6.18
C GLY A 403 -12.25 27.76 6.90
N GLN A 404 -11.35 28.31 7.71
CA GLN A 404 -11.52 29.58 8.41
C GLN A 404 -10.24 30.39 8.25
N ALA A 405 -10.34 31.71 8.11
CA ALA A 405 -9.23 32.66 8.23
C ALA A 405 -9.65 33.81 9.16
N LEU A 406 -8.86 34.05 10.23
CA LEU A 406 -9.15 35.07 11.24
C LEU A 406 -8.16 36.24 11.17
N SER A 407 -8.71 37.46 11.14
CA SER A 407 -7.99 38.72 11.04
C SER A 407 -8.23 39.63 12.25
N SER A 408 -7.19 40.37 12.62
CA SER A 408 -7.11 41.27 13.76
C SER A 408 -6.04 42.33 13.54
N SER A 409 -6.14 43.46 14.25
CA SER A 409 -5.19 44.58 14.18
C SER A 409 -5.01 45.15 12.77
N GLY A 410 -6.07 45.09 11.94
CA GLY A 410 -6.04 45.60 10.56
C GLY A 410 -5.20 44.77 9.57
N LYS A 411 -4.77 43.55 9.93
CA LYS A 411 -4.13 42.61 8.99
C LYS A 411 -5.20 41.94 8.11
N GLU A 412 -4.85 41.57 6.89
CA GLU A 412 -5.75 40.79 6.02
C GLU A 412 -5.82 39.33 6.48
N GLY A 413 -7.02 38.75 6.42
CA GLY A 413 -7.27 37.32 6.55
C GLY A 413 -7.77 36.78 5.21
N THR A 414 -7.15 35.72 4.72
CA THR A 414 -7.33 35.17 3.38
C THR A 414 -7.61 33.67 3.47
N LEU A 415 -8.68 33.23 2.83
CA LEU A 415 -9.02 31.82 2.67
C LEU A 415 -9.18 31.50 1.19
N ASN A 416 -8.37 30.56 0.68
CA ASN A 416 -8.48 29.99 -0.65
C ASN A 416 -8.63 28.47 -0.54
N MET A 417 -9.57 27.90 -1.28
CA MET A 417 -9.89 26.48 -1.25
C MET A 417 -10.17 26.01 -2.67
N VAL A 418 -9.66 24.84 -3.04
CA VAL A 418 -9.91 24.16 -4.32
C VAL A 418 -10.11 22.67 -4.03
N ALA A 419 -11.04 22.05 -4.74
CA ALA A 419 -11.28 20.62 -4.78
C ALA A 419 -11.46 20.23 -6.25
N ASN A 420 -10.78 19.19 -6.72
CA ASN A 420 -10.90 18.64 -8.07
C ASN A 420 -11.16 17.14 -8.00
N GLY A 421 -11.74 16.60 -9.06
CA GLY A 421 -12.03 15.18 -9.13
C GLY A 421 -12.27 14.66 -10.55
N ASN A 422 -11.97 13.38 -10.71
CA ASN A 422 -12.15 12.60 -11.93
C ASN A 422 -12.64 11.20 -11.59
N VAL A 423 -13.77 10.80 -12.18
CA VAL A 423 -14.26 9.42 -12.20
C VAL A 423 -14.44 8.97 -13.64
N SER A 424 -13.87 7.82 -14.00
CA SER A 424 -14.04 7.24 -15.34
C SER A 424 -14.09 5.71 -15.35
N ASN A 425 -14.65 5.13 -16.42
CA ASN A 425 -14.72 3.68 -16.59
C ASN A 425 -14.57 3.25 -18.08
N SER A 426 -14.48 1.93 -18.32
CA SER A 426 -14.39 1.34 -19.66
C SER A 426 -15.60 1.58 -20.57
N ASP A 427 -16.79 1.90 -20.04
CA ASP A 427 -17.98 2.22 -20.83
C ASP A 427 -17.93 3.62 -21.48
N GLY A 428 -16.86 4.36 -21.24
CA GLY A 428 -16.67 5.72 -21.74
C GLY A 428 -17.24 6.81 -20.83
N VAL A 429 -17.61 6.48 -19.59
CA VAL A 429 -17.92 7.50 -18.58
C VAL A 429 -16.65 8.29 -18.27
N LEU A 430 -16.77 9.62 -18.26
CA LEU A 430 -15.74 10.55 -17.82
C LEU A 430 -16.42 11.75 -17.14
N ASN A 431 -16.53 11.67 -15.82
CA ASN A 431 -17.14 12.69 -14.99
C ASN A 431 -16.03 13.49 -14.29
N LEU A 432 -15.99 14.79 -14.56
CA LEU A 432 -15.00 15.74 -14.03
C LEU A 432 -15.70 16.82 -13.21
N GLY A 433 -15.07 17.29 -12.15
CA GLY A 433 -15.61 18.39 -11.37
C GLY A 433 -14.55 19.16 -10.59
N THR A 434 -14.84 20.44 -10.38
CA THR A 434 -14.04 21.36 -9.57
C THR A 434 -14.97 22.20 -8.71
N ALA A 435 -14.66 22.33 -7.42
CA ALA A 435 -15.29 23.29 -6.52
C ALA A 435 -14.19 24.16 -5.89
N SER A 436 -14.28 25.48 -6.03
CA SER A 436 -13.31 26.42 -5.47
C SER A 436 -13.97 27.62 -4.81
N GLY A 437 -13.34 28.10 -3.74
CA GLY A 437 -13.80 29.22 -2.92
C GLY A 437 -12.61 30.10 -2.57
N SER A 438 -12.76 31.40 -2.70
CA SER A 438 -11.77 32.40 -2.33
C SER A 438 -12.46 33.55 -1.60
N GLY A 439 -11.84 34.04 -0.54
CA GLY A 439 -12.32 35.21 0.17
C GLY A 439 -11.22 35.87 0.98
N THR A 440 -11.30 37.19 1.06
CA THR A 440 -10.41 38.00 1.89
C THR A 440 -11.21 38.98 2.74
N GLY A 441 -10.64 39.38 3.88
CA GLY A 441 -11.24 40.40 4.73
C GLY A 441 -10.21 41.06 5.65
N MET A 442 -10.38 42.35 5.94
CA MET A 442 -9.40 43.16 6.65
C MET A 442 -10.04 43.99 7.77
N GLY A 443 -9.65 43.74 9.02
CA GLY A 443 -10.10 44.55 10.15
C GLY A 443 -9.81 43.96 11.51
N ASP A 444 -10.62 44.33 12.51
CA ASP A 444 -10.57 43.77 13.85
C ASP A 444 -11.65 42.69 14.03
N LYS A 445 -11.21 41.46 14.34
CA LYS A 445 -12.07 40.28 14.52
C LYS A 445 -12.81 39.87 13.25
N VAL A 446 -12.20 40.11 12.09
CA VAL A 446 -12.72 39.62 10.81
C VAL A 446 -12.58 38.10 10.78
N ASN A 447 -13.65 37.44 10.33
CA ASN A 447 -13.73 35.99 10.19
C ASN A 447 -14.20 35.69 8.76
N VAL A 448 -13.33 35.11 7.94
CA VAL A 448 -13.67 34.55 6.63
C VAL A 448 -13.83 33.04 6.82
N THR A 449 -14.95 32.47 6.40
CA THR A 449 -15.21 31.03 6.46
C THR A 449 -15.64 30.50 5.10
N GLY A 450 -15.41 29.22 4.87
CA GLY A 450 -15.88 28.57 3.65
C GLY A 450 -15.94 27.05 3.75
N ASN A 451 -16.75 26.47 2.86
CA ASN A 451 -16.79 25.05 2.57
C ASN A 451 -16.72 24.84 1.05
N ASN A 452 -15.94 23.86 0.59
CA ASN A 452 -16.10 23.26 -0.74
C ASN A 452 -16.48 21.79 -0.57
N PHE A 453 -17.47 21.34 -1.33
CA PHE A 453 -17.87 19.94 -1.40
C PHE A 453 -17.96 19.52 -2.86
N LEU A 454 -17.34 18.41 -3.20
CA LEU A 454 -17.38 17.78 -4.52
C LEU A 454 -17.71 16.29 -4.31
N ASN A 455 -18.69 15.79 -5.04
CA ASN A 455 -19.09 14.38 -5.07
C ASN A 455 -19.32 13.94 -6.50
N ILE A 456 -18.43 13.11 -7.02
CA ILE A 456 -18.46 12.55 -8.37
C ILE A 456 -18.62 11.04 -8.26
N ASN A 457 -19.45 10.45 -9.11
CA ASN A 457 -19.54 9.00 -9.28
C ASN A 457 -19.77 8.67 -10.76
N THR A 458 -19.94 7.39 -11.10
CA THR A 458 -20.24 6.95 -12.49
C THR A 458 -21.55 7.51 -13.04
N ALA A 459 -22.56 7.76 -12.21
CA ALA A 459 -23.85 8.30 -12.65
C ALA A 459 -23.85 9.82 -12.87
N GLY A 460 -22.88 10.56 -12.33
CA GLY A 460 -22.72 12.00 -12.57
C GLY A 460 -21.80 12.72 -11.58
N ALA A 461 -21.70 14.04 -11.75
CA ALA A 461 -20.89 14.93 -10.92
C ALA A 461 -21.74 15.99 -10.20
N SER A 462 -21.52 16.18 -8.91
CA SER A 462 -22.17 17.20 -8.10
C SER A 462 -21.16 17.99 -7.27
N GLY A 463 -21.35 19.30 -7.16
CA GLY A 463 -20.43 20.14 -6.39
C GLY A 463 -21.10 21.40 -5.84
N ASN A 464 -20.63 21.81 -4.66
CA ASN A 464 -21.03 23.03 -3.97
C ASN A 464 -19.79 23.80 -3.48
N SER A 465 -19.89 25.13 -3.45
CA SER A 465 -18.94 26.00 -2.75
C SER A 465 -19.69 27.11 -2.01
N TYR A 466 -19.31 27.34 -0.76
CA TYR A 466 -19.84 28.36 0.12
C TYR A 466 -18.68 29.18 0.69
N MET A 467 -18.84 30.51 0.70
CA MET A 467 -17.91 31.46 1.31
C MET A 467 -18.71 32.55 2.01
N GLY A 468 -18.32 32.94 3.23
CA GLY A 468 -18.93 34.06 3.93
C GLY A 468 -18.03 34.68 5.00
N GLY A 469 -18.41 35.86 5.49
CA GLY A 469 -17.62 36.57 6.50
C GLY A 469 -18.34 37.71 7.21
N ASN A 470 -17.71 38.21 8.28
CA ASN A 470 -18.22 39.26 9.18
C ASN A 470 -17.04 40.10 9.73
N PRO A 471 -17.22 41.39 10.11
CA PRO A 471 -17.32 42.49 9.15
C PRO A 471 -16.12 43.45 9.16
N SER A 472 -15.55 43.70 7.98
CA SER A 472 -15.05 44.98 7.44
C SER A 472 -14.24 44.67 6.18
N GLU A 473 -14.47 45.45 5.11
CA GLU A 473 -13.81 45.34 3.78
C GLU A 473 -13.52 43.89 3.32
N GLN A 474 -14.47 43.27 2.61
CA GLN A 474 -14.39 41.86 2.24
C GLN A 474 -14.64 41.61 0.75
N SER A 475 -14.02 40.54 0.25
CA SER A 475 -14.31 39.91 -1.03
C SER A 475 -14.67 38.43 -0.80
N ALA A 476 -15.62 37.90 -1.58
CA ALA A 476 -16.02 36.49 -1.51
C ALA A 476 -16.48 35.99 -2.89
N GLN A 477 -15.86 34.91 -3.35
CA GLN A 477 -16.07 34.31 -4.66
C GLN A 477 -16.04 32.78 -4.56
N GLY A 478 -17.13 32.13 -4.96
CA GLY A 478 -17.22 30.67 -5.11
C GLY A 478 -17.48 30.30 -6.56
N ILE A 479 -16.64 29.45 -7.13
CA ILE A 479 -16.75 28.90 -8.49
C ILE A 479 -16.97 27.39 -8.36
N VAL A 480 -17.92 26.84 -9.11
CA VAL A 480 -18.05 25.38 -9.23
C VAL A 480 -18.33 25.04 -10.68
N SER A 481 -17.71 23.97 -11.17
CA SER A 481 -17.94 23.39 -12.48
C SER A 481 -18.06 21.87 -12.39
N ALA A 482 -18.93 21.30 -13.22
CA ALA A 482 -19.07 19.86 -13.36
C ALA A 482 -19.37 19.49 -14.82
N SER A 483 -18.84 18.36 -15.26
CA SER A 483 -19.02 17.79 -16.59
C SER A 483 -19.35 16.31 -16.46
N GLY A 484 -20.41 15.87 -17.16
CA GLY A 484 -20.95 14.52 -17.03
C GLY A 484 -22.47 14.46 -17.15
N ASP A 485 -22.99 13.25 -17.33
CA ASP A 485 -24.44 12.98 -17.26
C ASP A 485 -24.98 13.37 -15.87
N GLN A 486 -26.25 13.82 -15.81
CA GLN A 486 -26.97 14.23 -14.59
C GLN A 486 -26.27 15.28 -13.68
N SER A 487 -25.24 15.97 -14.17
CA SER A 487 -24.45 16.93 -13.38
C SER A 487 -25.28 18.03 -12.71
N LYS A 488 -24.96 18.42 -11.47
CA LYS A 488 -25.64 19.51 -10.73
C LYS A 488 -24.64 20.37 -9.95
N VAL A 489 -24.77 21.69 -10.02
CA VAL A 489 -23.72 22.65 -9.61
C VAL A 489 -24.35 23.86 -8.92
N ASN A 490 -24.22 24.01 -7.60
CA ASN A 490 -24.73 25.20 -6.90
C ASN A 490 -23.64 25.87 -6.06
N SER A 491 -23.36 27.15 -6.27
CA SER A 491 -22.45 27.95 -5.43
C SER A 491 -23.22 29.09 -4.75
N TYR A 492 -22.82 29.52 -3.56
CA TYR A 492 -23.39 30.73 -2.95
C TYR A 492 -22.36 31.44 -2.06
N SER A 493 -21.94 32.66 -2.44
CA SER A 493 -20.99 33.47 -1.66
C SER A 493 -21.72 34.65 -1.01
N VAL A 494 -21.66 34.79 0.31
CA VAL A 494 -22.53 35.73 1.03
C VAL A 494 -21.74 36.46 2.13
N VAL A 495 -21.59 37.78 1.98
CA VAL A 495 -21.11 38.69 3.04
C VAL A 495 -22.32 39.54 3.47
N THR A 496 -23.37 38.92 4.04
CA THR A 496 -24.61 39.64 4.45
C THR A 496 -24.63 40.08 5.88
N SER A 497 -25.18 41.27 6.11
CA SER A 497 -25.30 41.94 7.41
C SER A 497 -25.92 43.39 7.12
N ASN A 498 -26.67 44.12 7.98
CA ASN A 498 -27.06 45.56 7.72
C ASN A 498 -27.38 46.42 9.01
N ASN A 499 -26.72 47.57 9.25
CA ASN A 499 -26.72 48.48 10.44
C ASN A 499 -25.89 48.09 11.70
N GLY A 500 -24.56 48.34 11.70
CA GLY A 500 -23.62 47.65 12.62
C GLY A 500 -23.26 46.25 12.09
N VAL A 501 -23.59 46.08 10.82
CA VAL A 501 -23.87 44.85 10.13
C VAL A 501 -23.82 45.34 8.61
N GLN A 502 -23.27 44.65 7.57
CA GLN A 502 -23.14 45.09 6.12
C GLN A 502 -23.30 43.97 5.02
N SER A 503 -23.94 44.19 3.83
CA SER A 503 -24.62 43.11 3.03
C SER A 503 -24.20 42.77 1.57
N LEU A 504 -24.06 41.46 1.22
CA LEU A 504 -23.66 40.91 -0.09
C LEU A 504 -24.17 39.46 -0.30
N VAL A 505 -24.70 39.13 -1.48
CA VAL A 505 -25.32 37.83 -1.80
C VAL A 505 -24.96 37.42 -3.25
N ASN A 506 -24.35 36.25 -3.49
CA ASN A 506 -23.82 35.86 -4.80
C ASN A 506 -24.11 34.38 -5.17
N GLN A 507 -25.30 34.11 -5.75
CA GLN A 507 -25.83 32.76 -6.00
C GLN A 507 -25.52 32.22 -7.39
N GLN A 508 -25.23 30.92 -7.49
CA GLN A 508 -25.03 30.19 -8.74
C GLN A 508 -25.76 28.84 -8.68
N THR A 509 -26.28 28.37 -9.82
CA THR A 509 -27.06 27.12 -9.96
C THR A 509 -26.94 26.61 -11.39
N ALA A 510 -26.68 25.32 -11.57
CA ALA A 510 -26.62 24.66 -12.86
C ALA A 510 -27.02 23.18 -12.75
N SER A 511 -27.47 22.61 -13.85
CA SER A 511 -28.00 21.24 -13.95
C SER A 511 -27.81 20.69 -15.37
N SER A 512 -27.72 19.37 -15.50
CA SER A 512 -27.51 18.66 -16.77
C SER A 512 -28.44 17.45 -16.86
N SER A 513 -28.96 17.16 -18.06
CA SER A 513 -29.77 15.97 -18.34
C SER A 513 -29.72 15.61 -19.82
N GLY A 514 -29.11 14.47 -20.15
CA GLY A 514 -28.97 13.96 -21.51
C GLY A 514 -28.42 12.54 -21.52
N LYS A 515 -28.33 11.93 -22.70
CA LYS A 515 -27.47 10.78 -22.98
C LYS A 515 -26.37 11.26 -23.93
N GLY A 516 -25.19 11.56 -23.39
CA GLY A 516 -24.07 12.12 -24.16
C GLY A 516 -23.48 13.39 -23.53
N SER A 517 -22.30 13.80 -24.00
CA SER A 517 -21.44 14.80 -23.37
C SER A 517 -22.16 16.13 -23.07
N SER A 518 -22.30 16.40 -21.77
CA SER A 518 -23.04 17.53 -21.22
C SER A 518 -22.19 18.26 -20.17
N SER A 519 -22.15 19.59 -20.21
CA SER A 519 -21.34 20.42 -19.30
C SER A 519 -22.13 21.59 -18.72
N ALA A 520 -21.84 21.95 -17.47
CA ALA A 520 -22.47 23.07 -16.79
C ALA A 520 -21.46 23.82 -15.91
N SER A 521 -21.35 25.13 -16.09
CA SER A 521 -20.43 25.98 -15.35
C SER A 521 -21.09 27.30 -14.96
N ALA A 522 -20.63 27.87 -13.84
CA ALA A 522 -21.04 29.19 -13.39
C ALA A 522 -19.85 29.90 -12.74
N SER A 523 -19.75 31.22 -12.95
CA SER A 523 -18.76 32.09 -12.28
C SER A 523 -19.38 33.44 -11.97
N ASN A 524 -19.05 34.04 -10.83
CA ASN A 524 -19.45 35.41 -10.47
C ASN A 524 -18.49 36.01 -9.44
N SER A 525 -18.31 37.33 -9.46
CA SER A 525 -17.31 38.05 -8.65
C SER A 525 -17.90 39.37 -8.13
N ALA A 526 -17.60 39.72 -6.88
CA ALA A 526 -18.07 40.96 -6.26
C ALA A 526 -17.03 41.54 -5.29
N ILE A 527 -16.95 42.87 -5.24
CA ILE A 527 -15.99 43.62 -4.42
C ILE A 527 -16.75 44.73 -3.69
N LEU A 528 -16.69 44.74 -2.35
CA LEU A 528 -17.19 45.84 -1.52
C LEU A 528 -16.03 46.77 -1.13
N LYS A 529 -16.08 48.02 -1.61
CA LYS A 529 -15.18 49.11 -1.19
C LYS A 529 -15.93 50.10 -0.29
N LYS A 530 -15.21 50.76 0.61
CA LYS A 530 -15.67 51.98 1.30
C LYS A 530 -15.69 53.17 0.35
#